data_AF-K2BDH3-F1
#
_entry.id   AF-K2BDH3-F1
#
_cell.length_a   1.000
_cell.length_b   1.000
_cell.length_c   1.000
_cell.angle_alpha   90.00
_cell.angle_beta   90.00
_cell.angle_gamma   90.00
#
_symmetry.space_group_name_H-M   'P 1'
#
loop_
_entity.id
_entity.type
_entity.pdbx_description
1 polymer ?
#
loop_
_entity_poly.entity_id
_entity_poly.type
_entity_poly.pdbx_seq_one_letter_code
_entity_poly.pdbx_strand_id
1 'polypeptide(L)'
;MLLIDKPVGLSSFAVVARVRRQLNVQRVGHAGTLDPLASGLLIVLVGRAETKSQDRFMKLDKEYVVTIELGKISTTDDSEGEITSTKFQFPNLKQFTGKIQQIPPAYSAIHVNGERAYRLARQGKPVTIAPRSVTIYCLELLDYEKPFMTLQVQCSHGTYIRSLARAMGGYVTALRRTKIGTYDVSSAISLDQIATAQNQPLRQE
;
A
#
# COMPACT_ATOMS: atom_id res chain seq x y z
N MET A 1 10.19 6.48 16.22
CA MET A 1 9.38 6.16 15.02
C MET A 1 9.06 7.44 14.26
N LEU A 2 8.94 7.41 12.93
CA LEU A 2 8.50 8.55 12.11
C LEU A 2 7.25 8.17 11.30
N LEU A 3 6.29 9.08 11.24
CA LEU A 3 5.15 9.00 10.33
C LEU A 3 5.47 9.84 9.10
N ILE A 4 5.62 9.20 7.94
CA ILE A 4 5.97 9.88 6.70
C ILE A 4 4.76 9.87 5.75
N ASP A 5 4.37 11.03 5.23
CA ASP A 5 3.46 11.10 4.08
C ASP A 5 4.29 10.84 2.82
N LYS A 6 4.27 9.59 2.35
CA LYS A 6 5.02 9.16 1.18
C LYS A 6 4.42 9.82 -0.06
N PRO A 7 5.20 10.54 -0.89
CA PRO A 7 4.71 11.03 -2.17
C PRO A 7 4.56 9.89 -3.18
N VAL A 8 3.74 10.12 -4.21
CA VAL A 8 3.66 9.25 -5.39
C VAL A 8 5.03 9.18 -6.10
N GLY A 9 5.32 8.04 -6.75
CA GLY A 9 6.52 7.80 -7.54
C GLY A 9 7.70 7.20 -6.78
N LEU A 10 7.73 7.31 -5.44
CA LEU A 10 8.78 6.70 -4.62
C LEU A 10 8.39 5.32 -4.10
N SER A 11 9.30 4.36 -4.15
CA SER A 11 9.13 3.11 -3.40
C SER A 11 9.28 3.36 -1.89
N SER A 12 8.68 2.52 -1.04
CA SER A 12 8.92 2.59 0.42
C SER A 12 10.40 2.43 0.78
N PHE A 13 11.16 1.66 0.01
CA PHE A 13 12.60 1.51 0.22
C PHE A 13 13.38 2.79 -0.10
N ALA A 14 12.98 3.53 -1.15
CA ALA A 14 13.56 4.83 -1.46
C ALA A 14 13.33 5.84 -0.32
N VAL A 15 12.15 5.83 0.30
CA VAL A 15 11.87 6.62 1.52
C VAL A 15 12.83 6.24 2.65
N VAL A 16 12.94 4.94 2.95
CA VAL A 16 13.87 4.44 3.99
C VAL A 16 15.30 4.89 3.72
N ALA A 17 15.77 4.80 2.46
CA ALA A 17 17.10 5.24 2.08
C ALA A 17 17.30 6.75 2.28
N ARG A 18 16.30 7.57 1.95
CA ARG A 18 16.34 9.04 2.16
C ARG A 18 16.37 9.39 3.64
N VAL A 19 15.51 8.78 4.45
CA VAL A 19 15.49 8.97 5.92
C VAL A 19 16.83 8.56 6.53
N ARG A 20 17.37 7.40 6.13
CA ARG A 20 18.66 6.91 6.61
C ARG A 20 19.79 7.90 6.35
N ARG A 21 19.82 8.46 5.12
CA ARG A 21 20.81 9.46 4.71
C ARG A 21 20.64 10.79 5.47
N GLN A 22 19.42 11.28 5.59
CA GLN A 22 19.13 12.57 6.25
C GLN A 22 19.40 12.53 7.75
N LEU A 23 19.14 11.40 8.42
CA LEU A 23 19.37 11.26 9.86
C LEU A 23 20.76 10.72 10.21
N ASN A 24 21.57 10.36 9.21
CA ASN A 24 22.89 9.74 9.39
C ASN A 24 22.88 8.54 10.36
N VAL A 25 21.88 7.67 10.24
CA VAL A 25 21.74 6.45 11.07
C VAL A 25 22.02 5.19 10.26
N GLN A 26 22.48 4.11 10.92
CA GLN A 26 22.78 2.87 10.21
C GLN A 26 21.53 2.03 9.89
N ARG A 27 20.55 2.02 10.79
CA ARG A 27 19.41 1.09 10.74
C ARG A 27 18.10 1.83 10.63
N VAL A 28 17.44 1.65 9.48
CA VAL A 28 16.09 2.17 9.21
C VAL A 28 15.28 1.08 8.51
N GLY A 29 14.01 0.95 8.86
CA GLY A 29 13.04 0.08 8.20
C GLY A 29 11.69 0.78 8.05
N HIS A 30 10.69 0.07 7.53
CA HIS A 30 9.31 0.56 7.45
C HIS A 30 8.31 -0.54 7.83
N ALA A 31 7.12 -0.17 8.27
CA ALA A 31 6.07 -1.14 8.62
C ALA A 31 4.89 -1.09 7.64
N GLY A 32 5.01 -1.86 6.56
CA GLY A 32 3.98 -2.00 5.53
C GLY A 32 4.34 -1.22 4.28
N THR A 33 4.66 -1.96 3.21
CA THR A 33 4.98 -1.39 1.90
C THR A 33 3.81 -0.58 1.36
N LEU A 34 4.13 0.50 0.65
CA LEU A 34 3.25 1.19 -0.29
C LEU A 34 3.88 1.11 -1.67
N ASP A 35 3.08 0.77 -2.66
CA ASP A 35 3.50 0.73 -4.06
C ASP A 35 3.93 2.14 -4.52
N PRO A 36 4.78 2.26 -5.55
CA PRO A 36 5.23 3.56 -6.05
C PRO A 36 4.08 4.51 -6.42
N LEU A 37 3.03 3.99 -7.10
CA LEU A 37 1.83 4.76 -7.45
C LEU A 37 1.05 5.30 -6.25
N ALA A 38 1.23 4.69 -5.07
CA ALA A 38 0.45 5.02 -3.89
C ALA A 38 1.10 6.20 -3.15
N SER A 39 0.30 7.00 -2.45
CA SER A 39 0.78 8.01 -1.49
C SER A 39 0.33 7.69 -0.08
N GLY A 40 0.68 8.55 0.88
CA GLY A 40 0.11 8.54 2.21
C GLY A 40 1.00 7.88 3.25
N LEU A 41 0.37 7.50 4.36
CA LEU A 41 1.04 7.17 5.59
C LEU A 41 1.98 5.96 5.46
N LEU A 42 3.26 6.19 5.72
CA LEU A 42 4.29 5.18 5.86
C LEU A 42 4.95 5.31 7.24
N ILE A 43 4.77 4.29 8.08
CA ILE A 43 5.50 4.20 9.35
C ILE A 43 6.95 3.81 9.06
N VAL A 44 7.88 4.71 9.37
CA VAL A 44 9.32 4.52 9.26
C VAL A 44 9.93 4.31 10.65
N LEU A 45 10.72 3.25 10.79
CA LEU A 45 11.29 2.79 12.04
C LEU A 45 12.79 3.09 12.02
N VAL A 46 13.26 3.93 12.95
CA VAL A 46 14.64 4.42 12.99
C VAL A 46 15.34 3.81 14.21
N GLY A 47 16.50 3.20 14.00
CA GLY A 47 17.27 2.56 15.07
C GLY A 47 16.84 1.12 15.39
N ARG A 48 17.64 0.46 16.24
CA ARG A 48 17.47 -0.97 16.57
C ARG A 48 16.20 -1.24 17.38
N ALA A 49 15.87 -0.39 18.34
CA ALA A 49 14.69 -0.56 19.19
C ALA A 49 13.41 -0.54 18.36
N GLU A 50 13.22 0.51 17.55
CA GLU A 50 12.03 0.70 16.72
C GLU A 50 11.86 -0.40 15.66
N THR A 51 12.95 -0.76 14.98
CA THR A 51 12.89 -1.79 13.94
C THR A 51 12.61 -3.20 14.48
N LYS A 52 12.87 -3.48 15.76
CA LYS A 52 12.44 -4.73 16.41
C LYS A 52 10.91 -4.80 16.56
N SER A 53 10.23 -3.66 16.61
CA SER A 53 8.76 -3.59 16.74
C SER A 53 8.03 -3.61 15.39
N GLN A 54 8.72 -3.84 14.27
CA GLN A 54 8.13 -3.80 12.92
C GLN A 54 6.89 -4.68 12.77
N ASP A 55 6.93 -5.91 13.30
CA ASP A 55 5.82 -6.86 13.19
C ASP A 55 4.54 -6.40 13.89
N ARG A 56 4.66 -5.60 14.95
CA ARG A 56 3.52 -5.01 15.65
C ARG A 56 2.72 -4.11 14.71
N PHE A 57 3.41 -3.23 13.99
CA PHE A 57 2.79 -2.28 13.07
C PHE A 57 2.30 -2.94 11.77
N MET A 58 3.02 -3.96 11.30
CA MET A 58 2.64 -4.76 10.12
C MET A 58 1.25 -5.40 10.27
N LYS A 59 0.86 -5.77 11.49
CA LYS A 59 -0.41 -6.46 11.79
C LYS A 59 -1.61 -5.52 12.02
N LEU A 60 -1.38 -4.22 12.17
CA LEU A 60 -2.46 -3.24 12.37
C LEU A 60 -3.41 -3.20 11.17
N ASP A 61 -4.64 -2.76 11.35
CA ASP A 61 -5.55 -2.51 10.23
C ASP A 61 -5.15 -1.25 9.47
N LYS A 62 -5.64 -1.12 8.24
CA LYS A 62 -5.29 0.01 7.35
C LYS A 62 -6.55 0.62 6.74
N GLU A 63 -6.47 1.93 6.50
CA GLU A 63 -7.47 2.67 5.75
C GLU A 63 -6.84 3.27 4.49
N TYR A 64 -7.58 3.20 3.38
CA TYR A 64 -7.19 3.74 2.10
C TYR A 64 -8.32 4.55 1.47
N VAL A 65 -7.94 5.55 0.69
CA VAL A 65 -8.77 6.11 -0.38
C VAL A 65 -8.18 5.64 -1.70
N VAL A 66 -9.02 5.04 -2.56
CA VAL A 66 -8.61 4.47 -3.84
C VAL A 66 -9.51 4.94 -4.95
N THR A 67 -8.94 5.30 -6.10
CA THR A 67 -9.67 5.51 -7.35
C THR A 67 -9.42 4.34 -8.28
N ILE A 68 -10.50 3.80 -8.84
CA ILE A 68 -10.53 2.64 -9.72
C ILE A 68 -11.13 3.06 -11.05
N GLU A 69 -10.46 2.76 -12.17
CA GLU A 69 -11.08 2.84 -13.50
C GLU A 69 -11.72 1.50 -13.84
N LEU A 70 -13.05 1.49 -14.04
CA LEU A 70 -13.83 0.30 -14.35
C LEU A 70 -13.92 0.03 -15.86
N GLY A 71 -14.10 -1.23 -16.25
CA GLY A 71 -14.19 -1.64 -17.66
C GLY A 71 -12.83 -1.73 -18.36
N LYS A 72 -11.76 -1.78 -17.57
CA LYS A 72 -10.39 -2.04 -18.01
C LYS A 72 -9.66 -2.84 -16.95
N ILE A 73 -8.73 -3.69 -17.35
CA ILE A 73 -7.84 -4.41 -16.44
C ILE A 73 -6.39 -4.10 -16.79
N SER A 74 -5.51 -4.25 -15.81
CA SER A 74 -4.07 -4.01 -15.96
C SER A 74 -3.27 -5.25 -15.55
N THR A 75 -2.14 -5.50 -16.20
CA THR A 75 -1.23 -6.61 -15.85
C THR A 75 -0.62 -6.48 -14.45
N THR A 76 -0.60 -5.27 -13.88
CA THR A 76 -0.08 -4.97 -12.53
C THR A 76 -1.21 -4.69 -11.51
N ASP A 77 -2.47 -4.79 -11.93
CA ASP A 77 -3.67 -4.36 -11.19
C ASP A 77 -3.69 -2.85 -10.83
N ASP A 78 -2.82 -2.06 -11.46
CA ASP A 78 -2.70 -0.60 -11.31
C ASP A 78 -2.27 0.09 -12.61
N SER A 79 -2.14 1.42 -12.60
CA SER A 79 -1.83 2.22 -13.78
C SER A 79 -0.39 2.06 -14.32
N GLU A 80 0.48 1.28 -13.67
CA GLU A 80 1.86 1.06 -14.13
C GLU A 80 1.96 -0.08 -15.17
N GLY A 81 0.91 -0.89 -15.33
CA GLY A 81 0.88 -2.05 -16.21
C GLY A 81 0.26 -1.80 -17.58
N GLU A 82 0.26 -2.85 -18.41
CA GLU A 82 -0.41 -2.83 -19.71
C GLU A 82 -1.92 -2.94 -19.53
N ILE A 83 -2.66 -2.02 -20.15
CA ILE A 83 -4.10 -1.87 -19.96
C ILE A 83 -4.85 -2.56 -21.10
N THR A 84 -5.81 -3.42 -20.76
CA THR A 84 -6.73 -4.08 -21.69
C THR A 84 -8.16 -3.69 -21.39
N SER A 85 -8.92 -3.30 -22.42
CA SER A 85 -10.34 -2.96 -22.27
C SER A 85 -11.17 -4.21 -22.00
N THR A 86 -12.17 -4.08 -21.14
CA THR A 86 -13.11 -5.14 -20.78
C THR A 86 -14.54 -4.61 -20.80
N LYS A 87 -15.52 -5.48 -20.55
CA LYS A 87 -16.90 -5.05 -20.40
C LYS A 87 -17.03 -4.18 -19.15
N PHE A 88 -17.47 -2.94 -19.32
CA PHE A 88 -17.82 -2.08 -18.21
C PHE A 88 -18.99 -2.68 -17.41
N GLN A 89 -18.82 -2.78 -16.09
CA GLN A 89 -19.85 -3.15 -15.15
C GLN A 89 -19.62 -2.43 -13.83
N PHE A 90 -20.67 -1.78 -13.29
CA PHE A 90 -20.60 -1.21 -11.96
C PHE A 90 -20.70 -2.35 -10.92
N PRO A 91 -19.75 -2.48 -9.98
CA PRO A 91 -19.71 -3.61 -9.04
C PRO A 91 -20.76 -3.46 -7.93
N ASN A 92 -21.27 -4.59 -7.44
CA ASN A 92 -22.05 -4.62 -6.20
C ASN A 92 -21.09 -4.60 -4.99
N LEU A 93 -20.84 -3.42 -4.43
CA LEU A 93 -19.86 -3.23 -3.34
C LEU A 93 -20.12 -4.12 -2.11
N LYS A 94 -21.38 -4.50 -1.84
CA LYS A 94 -21.72 -5.39 -0.71
C LYS A 94 -21.03 -6.75 -0.80
N GLN A 95 -20.73 -7.25 -2.00
CA GLN A 95 -20.05 -8.53 -2.22
C GLN A 95 -18.58 -8.50 -1.79
N PHE A 96 -18.00 -7.32 -1.64
CA PHE A 96 -16.60 -7.11 -1.29
C PHE A 96 -16.40 -6.69 0.18
N THR A 97 -17.48 -6.60 0.96
CA THR A 97 -17.44 -6.23 2.37
C THR A 97 -17.46 -7.50 3.25
N GLY A 98 -16.79 -7.48 4.39
CA GLY A 98 -16.64 -8.63 5.28
C GLY A 98 -15.43 -9.50 4.94
N LYS A 99 -15.48 -10.78 5.32
CA LYS A 99 -14.40 -11.73 5.05
C LYS A 99 -14.44 -12.18 3.59
N ILE A 100 -13.34 -11.97 2.88
CA ILE A 100 -13.19 -12.33 1.47
C ILE A 100 -11.89 -13.10 1.23
N GLN A 101 -11.83 -13.80 0.10
CA GLN A 101 -10.59 -14.41 -0.40
C GLN A 101 -10.00 -13.53 -1.51
N GLN A 102 -8.72 -13.19 -1.38
CA GLN A 102 -7.99 -12.44 -2.40
C GLN A 102 -6.83 -13.28 -2.92
N ILE A 103 -6.67 -13.32 -4.24
CA ILE A 103 -5.39 -13.69 -4.86
C ILE A 103 -4.58 -12.39 -4.97
N PRO A 104 -3.44 -12.28 -4.25
CA PRO A 104 -2.54 -11.13 -4.37
C PRO A 104 -2.06 -10.91 -5.80
N PRO A 105 -1.65 -9.69 -6.17
CA PRO A 105 -1.10 -9.43 -7.49
C PRO A 105 0.24 -10.15 -7.65
N ALA A 106 0.55 -10.57 -8.89
CA ALA A 106 1.85 -11.13 -9.24
C ALA A 106 3.00 -10.15 -8.92
N TYR A 107 2.75 -8.86 -9.12
CA TYR A 107 3.64 -7.76 -8.74
C TYR A 107 3.52 -7.41 -7.25
N SER A 108 3.87 -8.36 -6.40
CA SER A 108 3.86 -8.22 -4.94
C SER A 108 5.17 -8.67 -4.30
N ALA A 109 5.38 -8.26 -3.06
CA ALA A 109 6.53 -8.69 -2.26
C ALA A 109 6.36 -10.11 -1.67
N ILE A 110 5.36 -10.91 -2.04
CA ILE A 110 5.19 -12.26 -1.48
C ILE A 110 6.35 -13.15 -1.94
N HIS A 111 6.79 -14.08 -1.09
CA HIS A 111 7.73 -15.12 -1.52
C HIS A 111 6.96 -16.29 -2.15
N VAL A 112 7.40 -16.71 -3.33
CA VAL A 112 6.95 -17.88 -4.07
C VAL A 112 8.20 -18.69 -4.41
N ASN A 113 8.30 -19.92 -3.91
CA ASN A 113 9.45 -20.81 -4.12
C ASN A 113 10.81 -20.16 -3.77
N GLY A 114 10.87 -19.40 -2.67
CA GLY A 114 12.10 -18.73 -2.21
C GLY A 114 12.42 -17.40 -2.91
N GLU A 115 11.68 -17.01 -3.94
CA GLU A 115 11.87 -15.75 -4.67
C GLU A 115 10.68 -14.80 -4.49
N ARG A 116 10.90 -13.48 -4.62
CA ARG A 116 9.80 -12.51 -4.55
C ARG A 116 8.96 -12.59 -5.83
N ALA A 117 7.64 -12.62 -5.69
CA ALA A 117 6.68 -12.74 -6.79
C ALA A 117 6.92 -11.68 -7.89
N TYR A 118 7.15 -10.42 -7.52
CA TYR A 118 7.44 -9.37 -8.50
C TYR A 118 8.71 -9.64 -9.34
N ARG A 119 9.71 -10.36 -8.81
CA ARG A 119 10.93 -10.71 -9.56
C ARG A 119 10.62 -11.74 -10.65
N LEU A 120 9.83 -12.75 -10.29
CA LEU A 120 9.37 -13.78 -11.24
C LEU A 120 8.47 -13.17 -12.33
N ALA A 121 7.53 -12.31 -11.94
CA ALA A 121 6.63 -11.62 -12.88
C ALA A 121 7.40 -10.77 -13.91
N ARG A 122 8.41 -10.01 -13.46
CA ARG A 122 9.29 -9.22 -14.36
C ARG A 122 10.14 -10.07 -15.30
N GLN A 123 10.39 -11.33 -14.97
CA GLN A 123 11.08 -12.29 -15.83
C GLN A 123 10.12 -12.99 -16.81
N GLY A 124 8.83 -12.63 -16.80
CA GLY A 124 7.79 -13.31 -17.59
C GLY A 124 7.49 -14.74 -17.09
N LYS A 125 7.96 -15.12 -15.91
CA LYS A 125 7.71 -16.46 -15.36
C LYS A 125 6.31 -16.53 -14.75
N PRO A 126 5.60 -17.66 -14.91
CA PRO A 126 4.30 -17.85 -14.28
C PRO A 126 4.43 -17.79 -12.76
N VAL A 127 3.56 -17.02 -12.11
CA VAL A 127 3.52 -16.86 -10.65
C VAL A 127 2.18 -17.37 -10.13
N THR A 128 2.20 -18.54 -9.50
CA THR A 128 1.02 -19.08 -8.81
C THR A 128 1.03 -18.62 -7.36
N ILE A 129 0.04 -17.80 -6.99
CA ILE A 129 -0.10 -17.29 -5.61
C ILE A 129 -1.38 -17.86 -5.00
N ALA A 130 -1.25 -18.50 -3.84
CA ALA A 130 -2.40 -19.02 -3.10
C ALA A 130 -3.33 -17.87 -2.63
N PRO A 131 -4.66 -18.06 -2.68
CA PRO A 131 -5.60 -17.12 -2.08
C PRO A 131 -5.34 -16.93 -0.58
N ARG A 132 -5.59 -15.72 -0.08
CA ARG A 132 -5.53 -15.39 1.34
C ARG A 132 -6.85 -14.76 1.81
N SER A 133 -7.19 -15.05 3.06
CA SER A 133 -8.36 -14.44 3.69
C SER A 133 -8.00 -13.08 4.25
N VAL A 134 -8.82 -12.08 3.93
CA VAL A 134 -8.75 -10.72 4.46
C VAL A 134 -10.15 -10.25 4.84
N THR A 135 -10.24 -9.21 5.66
CA THR A 135 -11.52 -8.61 6.04
C THR A 135 -11.57 -7.17 5.54
N ILE A 136 -12.63 -6.82 4.81
CA ILE A 136 -12.99 -5.45 4.48
C ILE A 136 -14.03 -5.01 5.51
N TYR A 137 -13.63 -4.17 6.46
CA TYR A 137 -14.48 -3.69 7.54
C TYR A 137 -15.46 -2.60 7.07
N CYS A 138 -14.97 -1.71 6.20
CA CYS A 138 -15.77 -0.66 5.57
C CYS A 138 -15.38 -0.52 4.11
N LEU A 139 -16.38 -0.34 3.25
CA LEU A 139 -16.23 -0.09 1.83
C LEU A 139 -17.28 0.93 1.39
N GLU A 140 -16.88 2.19 1.34
CA GLU A 140 -17.78 3.32 1.10
C GLU A 140 -17.48 3.96 -0.24
N LEU A 141 -18.53 4.26 -1.01
CA LEU A 141 -18.43 5.02 -2.25
C LEU A 141 -18.34 6.50 -1.91
N LEU A 142 -17.20 7.13 -2.20
CA LEU A 142 -16.99 8.55 -1.98
C LEU A 142 -17.38 9.39 -3.20
N ASP A 143 -17.04 8.91 -4.38
CA ASP A 143 -17.31 9.60 -5.65
C ASP A 143 -17.43 8.61 -6.81
N TYR A 144 -18.20 8.99 -7.83
CA TYR A 144 -18.35 8.22 -9.06
C TYR A 144 -18.61 9.13 -10.26
N GLU A 145 -17.62 9.18 -11.14
CA GLU A 145 -17.69 9.82 -12.45
C GLU A 145 -17.23 8.82 -13.50
N LYS A 146 -18.17 8.18 -14.21
CA LYS A 146 -17.89 7.09 -15.15
C LYS A 146 -16.73 7.44 -16.10
N PRO A 147 -15.68 6.59 -16.22
CA PRO A 147 -15.55 5.24 -15.68
C PRO A 147 -14.88 5.12 -14.30
N PHE A 148 -14.61 6.23 -13.62
CA PHE A 148 -13.87 6.28 -12.36
C PHE A 148 -14.78 6.17 -11.14
N MET A 149 -14.34 5.38 -10.17
CA MET A 149 -15.00 5.17 -8.89
C MET A 149 -14.00 5.36 -7.76
N THR A 150 -14.29 6.24 -6.80
CA THR A 150 -13.44 6.47 -5.63
C THR A 150 -14.07 5.90 -4.38
N LEU A 151 -13.31 5.06 -3.67
CA LEU A 151 -13.76 4.34 -2.49
C LEU A 151 -12.90 4.67 -1.27
N GLN A 152 -13.53 4.72 -0.09
CA GLN A 152 -12.85 4.54 1.19
C GLN A 152 -12.89 3.07 1.58
N VAL A 153 -11.73 2.54 1.97
CA VAL A 153 -11.56 1.12 2.30
C VAL A 153 -10.88 1.00 3.65
N GLN A 154 -11.58 0.45 4.64
CA GLN A 154 -10.98 0.00 5.91
C GLN A 154 -10.84 -1.51 5.86
N CYS A 155 -9.63 -2.02 6.07
CA CYS A 155 -9.34 -3.43 5.86
C CYS A 155 -8.28 -3.97 6.82
N SER A 156 -8.30 -5.30 6.99
CA SER A 156 -7.28 -6.01 7.74
C SER A 156 -5.92 -5.90 7.07
N HIS A 157 -4.84 -6.11 7.83
CA HIS A 157 -3.51 -6.23 7.27
C HIS A 157 -3.44 -7.30 6.16
N GLY A 158 -2.51 -7.12 5.22
CA GLY A 158 -2.30 -8.06 4.11
C GLY A 158 -3.30 -7.95 2.95
N THR A 159 -4.31 -7.08 3.06
CA THR A 159 -5.24 -6.73 1.97
C THR A 159 -4.50 -6.03 0.83
N TYR A 160 -4.75 -6.51 -0.39
CA TYR A 160 -4.27 -5.85 -1.61
C TYR A 160 -5.42 -5.07 -2.24
N ILE A 161 -5.35 -3.74 -2.15
CA ILE A 161 -6.34 -2.85 -2.77
C ILE A 161 -6.36 -3.02 -4.30
N ARG A 162 -5.21 -3.32 -4.89
CA ARG A 162 -5.08 -3.69 -6.31
C ARG A 162 -5.88 -4.95 -6.68
N SER A 163 -5.79 -6.01 -5.86
CA SER A 163 -6.62 -7.21 -6.05
C SER A 163 -8.12 -6.92 -5.89
N LEU A 164 -8.48 -6.01 -4.99
CA LEU A 164 -9.86 -5.56 -4.82
C LEU A 164 -10.38 -4.86 -6.08
N ALA A 165 -9.58 -3.95 -6.66
CA ALA A 165 -9.92 -3.26 -7.91
C ALA A 165 -10.10 -4.25 -9.08
N ARG A 166 -9.18 -5.20 -9.25
CA ARG A 166 -9.32 -6.25 -10.28
C ARG A 166 -10.59 -7.07 -10.10
N ALA A 167 -10.93 -7.45 -8.87
CA ALA A 167 -12.13 -8.22 -8.59
C ALA A 167 -13.43 -7.43 -8.90
N MET A 168 -13.36 -6.10 -8.88
CA MET A 168 -14.44 -5.20 -9.30
C MET A 168 -14.47 -4.95 -10.82
N GLY A 169 -13.55 -5.53 -11.60
CA GLY A 169 -13.47 -5.32 -13.05
C GLY A 169 -12.76 -4.03 -13.45
N GLY A 170 -11.84 -3.55 -12.60
CA GLY A 170 -11.06 -2.34 -12.82
C GLY A 170 -9.59 -2.50 -12.48
N TYR A 171 -8.86 -1.39 -12.53
CA TYR A 171 -7.50 -1.29 -12.00
C TYR A 171 -7.34 0.02 -11.20
N VAL A 172 -6.36 0.07 -10.30
CA VAL A 172 -6.12 1.25 -9.46
C VAL A 172 -5.43 2.36 -10.26
N THR A 173 -6.04 3.55 -10.31
CA THR A 173 -5.45 4.75 -10.92
C THR A 173 -4.85 5.70 -9.89
N ALA A 174 -5.38 5.70 -8.67
CA ALA A 174 -4.82 6.44 -7.54
C ALA A 174 -5.04 5.67 -6.24
N LEU A 175 -4.05 5.73 -5.34
CA LEU A 175 -4.14 5.08 -4.04
C LEU A 175 -3.48 5.96 -2.98
N ARG A 176 -4.17 6.17 -1.86
CA ARG A 176 -3.64 6.87 -0.70
C ARG A 176 -3.95 6.09 0.56
N ARG A 177 -2.92 5.75 1.34
CA ARG A 177 -3.13 5.18 2.69
C ARG A 177 -3.33 6.31 3.68
N THR A 178 -4.52 6.43 4.25
CA THR A 178 -4.87 7.49 5.21
C THR A 178 -4.55 7.09 6.64
N LYS A 179 -4.70 5.80 7.00
CA LYS A 179 -4.43 5.32 8.37
C LYS A 179 -3.74 3.97 8.45
N ILE A 180 -3.03 3.77 9.56
CA ILE A 180 -2.50 2.47 10.01
C ILE A 180 -2.82 2.35 11.51
N GLY A 181 -3.76 1.48 11.88
CA GLY A 181 -4.28 1.41 13.25
C GLY A 181 -4.77 2.77 13.73
N THR A 182 -4.18 3.28 14.81
CA THR A 182 -4.50 4.61 15.38
C THR A 182 -3.69 5.76 14.77
N TYR A 183 -2.78 5.49 13.84
CA TYR A 183 -1.95 6.51 13.20
C TYR A 183 -2.65 7.06 11.96
N ASP A 184 -2.72 8.38 11.87
CA ASP A 184 -3.33 9.12 10.75
C ASP A 184 -2.27 9.86 9.92
N VAL A 185 -2.48 9.92 8.61
CA VAL A 185 -1.63 10.66 7.67
C VAL A 185 -1.61 12.16 7.97
N SER A 186 -2.64 12.72 8.61
CA SER A 186 -2.66 14.13 9.03
C SER A 186 -1.55 14.47 10.02
N SER A 187 -1.05 13.48 10.76
CA SER A 187 0.05 13.61 11.72
C SER A 187 1.41 13.26 11.10
N ALA A 188 1.45 12.96 9.80
CA ALA A 188 2.66 12.59 9.10
C ALA A 188 3.40 13.81 8.55
N ILE A 189 4.72 13.71 8.49
CA ILE A 189 5.58 14.74 7.90
C ILE A 189 5.98 14.35 6.47
N SER A 190 6.24 15.34 5.63
CA SER A 190 6.85 15.15 4.32
C SER A 190 8.34 14.78 4.46
N LEU A 191 8.91 14.23 3.38
CA LEU A 191 10.34 13.88 3.33
C LEU A 191 11.27 15.09 3.47
N ASP A 192 10.80 16.29 3.12
CA ASP A 192 11.61 17.50 3.15
C ASP A 192 11.67 18.09 4.57
N GLN A 193 10.67 17.80 5.41
CA GLN A 193 10.63 18.22 6.81
C GLN A 193 11.56 17.40 7.73
N ILE A 194 12.11 16.27 7.27
CA ILE A 194 12.99 15.41 8.07
C ILE A 194 14.27 16.14 8.50
N ALA A 195 14.82 17.01 7.62
CA ALA A 195 16.03 17.76 7.93
C ALA A 195 15.82 18.78 9.06
N THR A 196 14.61 19.32 9.20
CA THR A 196 14.27 20.34 10.20
C THR A 196 14.09 19.76 11.61
N ALA A 197 13.79 18.47 11.73
CA ALA A 197 13.57 17.79 13.01
C ALA A 197 14.86 17.50 13.80
N GLN A 198 16.05 17.78 13.23
CA GLN A 198 17.35 17.57 13.89
C GLN A 198 17.59 18.46 15.13
N ASN A 199 16.75 19.48 15.38
CA ASN A 199 16.88 20.38 16.52
C ASN A 199 16.17 19.92 17.81
N GLN A 200 15.63 18.69 17.86
CA GLN A 200 15.16 18.10 19.11
C GLN A 200 15.97 16.84 19.42
N PRO A 201 16.69 16.79 20.56
CA PRO A 201 17.49 15.62 20.91
C PRO A 201 16.58 14.40 21.05
N LEU A 202 16.86 13.37 20.25
CA LEU A 202 16.30 12.04 20.43
C LEU A 202 16.66 11.57 21.84
N ARG A 203 15.66 11.46 22.71
CA ARG A 203 15.84 10.93 24.07
C ARG A 203 16.48 9.55 23.96
N GLN A 204 17.72 9.45 24.42
CA GLN A 204 18.35 8.19 24.74
C GLN A 204 17.84 7.81 26.12
N GLU A 205 17.02 6.77 26.19
CA GLU A 205 16.86 5.96 27.41
C GLU A 205 17.69 4.69 27.23
#